data_AF-A0A2G4IAA7-F1
#
_entry.id   AF-A0A2G4IAA7-F1
#
_cell.length_a   1.000
_cell.length_b   1.000
_cell.length_c   1.000
_cell.angle_alpha   90.00
_cell.angle_beta   90.00
_cell.angle_gamma   90.00
#
_symmetry.space_group_name_H-M   'P 1'
#
loop_
_entity.id
_entity.type
_entity.pdbx_description
1 polymer ?
#
loop_
_entity_poly.entity_id
_entity_poly.type
_entity_poly.pdbx_seq_one_letter_code
_entity_poly.pdbx_strand_id
1 'polypeptide(L)'
;MNSEFKPLADAIYRERVLRARRTPPEERLLDGVRLYDQALERMRMGVQLQHPEAGAEEVECLLVSRVQKMWRLSDHGYYRPA
;
A
#
# COMPACT_ATOMS: atom_id res chain seq x y z
N MET A 1 21.14 -9.62 -8.70
CA MET A 1 21.04 -8.18 -8.35
C MET A 1 22.35 -7.54 -8.80
N ASN A 2 22.33 -6.65 -9.80
CA ASN A 2 23.55 -6.04 -10.34
C ASN A 2 24.29 -5.27 -9.24
N SER A 3 25.52 -5.69 -8.94
CA SER A 3 26.35 -5.20 -7.82
C SER A 3 26.54 -3.68 -7.83
N GLU A 4 26.51 -3.06 -9.01
CA GLU A 4 26.70 -1.62 -9.22
C GLU A 4 25.63 -0.75 -8.56
N PHE A 5 24.40 -1.27 -8.37
CA PHE A 5 23.32 -0.51 -7.71
C PHE A 5 23.30 -0.70 -6.19
N LYS A 6 24.11 -1.60 -5.65
CA LYS A 6 24.13 -1.90 -4.22
C LYS A 6 24.41 -0.65 -3.36
N PRO A 7 25.40 0.21 -3.68
CA PRO A 7 25.65 1.41 -2.89
C PRO A 7 24.46 2.38 -2.87
N LEU A 8 23.75 2.52 -4.00
CA LEU A 8 22.56 3.36 -4.10
C LEU A 8 21.39 2.77 -3.29
N ALA A 9 21.15 1.46 -3.39
CA ALA A 9 20.12 0.79 -2.62
C ALA A 9 20.39 0.91 -1.10
N ASP A 10 21.64 0.74 -0.67
CA ASP A 10 22.04 0.87 0.73
C ASP A 10 21.87 2.33 1.22
N ALA A 11 22.17 3.32 0.38
CA ALA A 11 21.95 4.74 0.69
C ALA A 11 20.45 5.06 0.88
N ILE A 12 19.58 4.59 -0.02
CA ILE A 12 18.13 4.75 0.07
C ILE A 12 17.61 4.07 1.34
N TYR A 13 18.08 2.85 1.64
CA TYR A 13 17.69 2.13 2.85
C TYR A 13 18.11 2.88 4.12
N ARG A 14 19.35 3.37 4.16
CA ARG A 14 19.86 4.16 5.28
C ARG A 14 19.01 5.41 5.51
N GLU A 15 18.65 6.13 4.45
CA GLU A 15 17.80 7.32 4.56
C GLU A 15 16.42 6.97 5.14
N ARG A 16 15.80 5.88 4.66
CA ARG A 16 14.52 5.39 5.19
C ARG A 16 14.60 5.10 6.69
N VAL A 17 15.67 4.44 7.14
CA VAL A 17 15.88 4.13 8.57
C VAL A 17 16.08 5.41 9.38
N LEU A 18 16.88 6.34 8.91
CA LEU A 18 17.12 7.61 9.60
C LEU A 18 15.85 8.46 9.69
N ARG A 19 15.05 8.49 8.63
CA ARG A 19 13.74 9.15 8.62
C ARG A 19 12.83 8.54 9.68
N ALA A 20 12.65 7.22 9.66
CA ALA A 20 11.81 6.51 10.63
C ALA A 20 12.25 6.71 12.09
N ARG A 21 13.57 6.89 12.33
CA ARG A 21 14.11 7.19 13.68
C ARG A 21 13.86 8.63 14.13
N ARG A 22 13.72 9.57 13.20
CA ARG A 22 13.46 10.99 13.48
C ARG A 22 11.97 11.28 13.62
N THR A 23 11.10 10.49 12.99
CA THR A 23 9.66 10.64 13.08
C THR A 23 9.19 10.43 14.52
N PRO A 24 8.47 11.41 15.12
CA PRO A 24 7.89 11.25 16.44
C PRO A 24 6.96 10.03 16.53
N PRO A 25 6.87 9.34 17.68
CA PRO A 25 6.02 8.16 17.84
C PRO A 25 4.55 8.40 17.46
N GLU A 26 4.01 9.57 17.79
CA GLU A 26 2.65 10.00 17.48
C GLU A 26 2.41 10.14 15.96
N GLU A 27 3.38 10.66 15.22
CA GLU A 27 3.30 10.76 13.77
C GLU A 27 3.44 9.39 13.12
N ARG A 28 4.34 8.55 13.65
CA ARG A 28 4.58 7.19 13.16
C ARG A 28 3.35 6.30 13.33
N LEU A 29 2.55 6.53 14.39
CA LEU A 29 1.28 5.82 14.59
C LEU A 29 0.29 6.12 13.45
N LEU A 30 0.27 7.36 12.96
CA LEU A 30 -0.63 7.79 11.89
C LEU A 30 -0.19 7.29 10.50
N ASP A 31 1.08 6.91 10.32
CA ASP A 31 1.58 6.44 9.03
C ASP A 31 0.85 5.18 8.55
N GLY A 32 0.44 4.29 9.44
CA GLY A 32 -0.35 3.11 9.07
C GLY A 32 -1.68 3.49 8.41
N VAL A 33 -2.40 4.45 9.00
CA VAL A 33 -3.68 4.96 8.46
C VAL A 33 -3.45 5.69 7.14
N ARG A 34 -2.46 6.58 7.07
CA ARG A 34 -2.12 7.32 5.84
C ARG A 34 -1.74 6.39 4.69
N LEU A 35 -0.97 5.35 4.97
CA LEU A 35 -0.58 4.35 3.97
C LEU A 35 -1.79 3.54 3.50
N TYR A 36 -2.69 3.19 4.41
CA TYR A 36 -3.94 2.50 4.08
C TYR A 36 -4.82 3.36 3.15
N ASP A 37 -5.04 4.63 3.50
CA ASP A 37 -5.85 5.54 2.68
C ASP A 37 -5.25 5.70 1.27
N GLN A 38 -3.93 5.93 1.18
CA GLN A 38 -3.26 6.02 -0.11
C GLN A 38 -3.33 4.72 -0.92
N ALA A 39 -3.33 3.56 -0.26
CA ALA A 39 -3.49 2.28 -0.94
C ALA A 39 -4.93 2.15 -1.48
N LEU A 40 -5.93 2.52 -0.70
CA LEU A 40 -7.33 2.54 -1.14
C LEU A 40 -7.55 3.48 -2.34
N GLU A 41 -6.96 4.67 -2.34
CA GLU A 41 -7.05 5.60 -3.49
C GLU A 41 -6.50 4.97 -4.78
N ARG A 42 -5.33 4.32 -4.69
CA ARG A 42 -4.74 3.61 -5.83
C ARG A 42 -5.61 2.45 -6.30
N MET A 43 -6.19 1.70 -5.36
CA MET A 43 -7.12 0.63 -5.68
C MET A 43 -8.40 1.16 -6.34
N ARG A 44 -8.95 2.28 -5.86
CA ARG A 44 -10.11 2.94 -6.44
C ARG A 44 -9.87 3.33 -7.89
N MET A 45 -8.75 4.00 -8.18
CA MET A 45 -8.35 4.34 -9.56
C MET A 45 -8.28 3.08 -10.44
N GLY A 46 -7.74 1.99 -9.91
CA GLY A 46 -7.71 0.69 -10.60
C GLY A 46 -9.10 0.09 -10.86
N VAL A 47 -10.04 0.24 -9.91
CA VAL A 47 -11.44 -0.19 -10.09
C VAL A 47 -12.12 0.65 -11.16
N GLN A 48 -11.99 1.97 -11.12
CA GLN A 48 -12.57 2.88 -12.11
C GLN A 48 -12.06 2.59 -13.53
N LEU A 49 -10.76 2.30 -13.66
CA LEU A 49 -10.18 1.93 -14.96
C LEU A 49 -10.74 0.61 -15.51
N GLN A 50 -11.07 -0.34 -14.63
CA GLN A 50 -11.60 -1.65 -15.01
C GLN A 50 -13.11 -1.64 -15.26
N HIS A 51 -13.81 -0.64 -14.71
CA HIS A 51 -15.26 -0.50 -14.76
C HIS A 51 -15.63 0.96 -15.12
N PRO A 52 -15.34 1.42 -16.35
CA PRO A 52 -15.52 2.82 -16.74
C PRO A 52 -17.00 3.27 -16.74
N GLU A 53 -17.93 2.34 -16.87
CA GLU A 53 -19.37 2.57 -16.79
C GLU A 53 -19.91 2.65 -15.36
N ALA A 54 -19.12 2.26 -14.36
CA ALA A 54 -19.59 2.17 -12.99
C ALA A 54 -19.80 3.55 -12.35
N GLY A 55 -20.92 3.71 -11.66
CA GLY A 55 -21.18 4.88 -10.82
C GLY A 55 -20.30 4.91 -9.57
N ALA A 56 -20.26 6.05 -8.89
CA ALA A 56 -19.45 6.21 -7.67
C ALA A 56 -19.78 5.16 -6.58
N GLU A 57 -21.06 4.87 -6.37
CA GLU A 57 -21.52 3.88 -5.39
C GLU A 57 -21.10 2.45 -5.77
N GLU A 58 -21.15 2.11 -7.06
CA GLU A 58 -20.72 0.81 -7.57
C GLU A 58 -19.21 0.63 -7.46
N VAL A 59 -18.43 1.68 -7.74
CA VAL A 59 -16.98 1.70 -7.54
C VAL A 59 -16.62 1.42 -6.08
N GLU A 60 -17.32 2.05 -5.14
CA GLU A 60 -17.10 1.80 -3.70
C GLU A 60 -17.48 0.36 -3.32
N CYS A 61 -18.60 -0.16 -3.80
CA CYS A 61 -18.99 -1.56 -3.57
C CYS A 61 -17.94 -2.56 -4.09
N LEU A 62 -17.40 -2.30 -5.28
CA LEU A 62 -16.34 -3.11 -5.90
C LEU A 62 -15.03 -3.01 -5.11
N LEU A 63 -14.67 -1.81 -4.64
CA LEU A 63 -13.49 -1.58 -3.82
C LEU A 63 -13.58 -2.35 -2.49
N VAL A 64 -14.70 -2.23 -1.77
CA VAL A 64 -14.95 -2.95 -0.51
C VAL A 64 -14.86 -4.46 -0.73
N SER A 65 -15.51 -4.96 -1.79
CA SER A 65 -15.48 -6.39 -2.14
C SER A 65 -14.06 -6.88 -2.41
N ARG A 66 -13.21 -6.06 -3.03
CA ARG A 66 -11.81 -6.38 -3.31
C ARG A 66 -10.97 -6.43 -2.03
N VAL A 67 -11.11 -5.46 -1.13
CA VAL A 67 -10.41 -5.45 0.17
C VAL A 67 -10.81 -6.66 1.01
N GLN A 68 -12.11 -6.97 1.09
CA GLN A 68 -12.59 -8.15 1.83
C GLN A 68 -12.06 -9.48 1.27
N LYS A 69 -11.88 -9.59 -0.04
CA LYS A 69 -11.23 -10.78 -0.65
C LYS A 69 -9.76 -10.85 -0.25
N MET A 70 -9.06 -9.72 -0.28
CA MET A 70 -7.65 -9.64 0.13
C MET A 70 -7.45 -10.04 1.60
N TRP A 71 -8.28 -9.54 2.51
CA TRP A 71 -8.21 -9.90 3.94
C TRP A 71 -8.46 -11.38 4.19
N ARG A 72 -9.46 -11.97 3.51
CA ARG A 72 -9.70 -13.42 3.60
C ARG A 72 -8.48 -14.24 3.14
N LEU A 73 -7.77 -13.77 2.12
CA LEU A 73 -6.54 -14.43 1.65
C LEU A 73 -5.37 -14.25 2.62
N SER A 74 -5.24 -13.07 3.24
CA SER A 74 -4.17 -12.82 4.22
C SER A 74 -4.36 -13.58 5.52
N ASP A 75 -5.61 -13.72 6.00
CA ASP A 75 -5.93 -14.46 7.23
C ASP A 75 -5.59 -15.96 7.14
N HIS A 76 -5.45 -16.49 5.92
CA HIS A 76 -5.06 -17.88 5.71
C HIS A 76 -3.55 -18.05 5.48
N GLY A 77 -2.73 -17.01 5.73
CA GLY A 77 -1.28 -17.06 5.63
C GLY A 77 -0.73 -17.09 4.19
N TYR A 78 -1.57 -16.89 3.17
CA TYR A 78 -1.18 -17.00 1.76
C TYR A 78 -0.58 -15.73 1.15
N TYR A 79 -0.46 -14.63 1.91
CA TYR A 79 0.18 -13.42 1.40
C TYR A 79 1.72 -13.52 1.51
N ARG A 80 2.37 -13.92 0.41
CA ARG A 80 3.79 -13.62 0.18
C ARG A 80 3.88 -12.39 -0.72
N PRO A 81 4.40 -11.24 -0.24
CA PRO A 81 4.75 -10.16 -1.15
C PRO A 81 5.82 -10.68 -2.12
N ALA A 82 5.67 -10.35 -3.41
CA ALA A 82 6.62 -10.68 -4.48
C ALA A 82 7.95 -9.93 -4.31
#